data_AF-A0A2G6QL32-F1
#
_entry.id   AF-A0A2G6QL32-F1
#
_cell.length_a   1.000
_cell.length_b   1.000
_cell.length_c   1.000
_cell.angle_alpha   90.00
_cell.angle_beta   90.00
_cell.angle_gamma   90.00
#
_symmetry.space_group_name_H-M   'P 1'
#
loop_
_entity.id
_entity.type
_entity.pdbx_description
1 polymer ?
#
loop_
_entity_poly.entity_id
_entity_poly.type
_entity_poly.pdbx_seq_one_letter_code
_entity_poly.pdbx_strand_id
1 'polypeptide(L)'
;MKVMLISENIKSCEKVIRIIEKHNIALVNYRFPMKALDNIEEISPDVVIINAINFPRHWKVIVQYINTYIKKVDEYKYPTIILLINNSFKNDDFDKASHLNIDTFINIEDEKPDEYEKLNHIFACKEKGKEEMKAINFLFTEPKSNKIVTGTVNDIADNSIRFLPENSETVFNLKAGEILSNTLLQIGKNRFTPQCKVTNKNGNLFEFSFEGITRVEKKLINNKLNHFKIGKNMTSTSIPNTTR
;
A
#
# COMPACT_ATOMS: atom_id res chain seq x y z
N MET A 1 -2.73 3.82 10.70
CA MET A 1 -3.24 3.23 9.45
C MET A 1 -4.70 3.66 9.26
N LYS A 2 -5.23 3.71 8.04
CA LYS A 2 -6.64 4.00 7.76
C LYS A 2 -7.30 2.83 7.04
N VAL A 3 -8.44 2.36 7.57
CA VAL A 3 -9.28 1.33 6.93
C VAL A 3 -10.57 1.97 6.48
N MET A 4 -10.95 1.73 5.23
CA MET A 4 -12.28 2.03 4.70
C MET A 4 -13.13 0.77 4.71
N LEU A 5 -14.25 0.78 5.44
CA LEU A 5 -15.23 -0.30 5.42
C LEU A 5 -16.46 0.14 4.61
N ILE A 6 -16.86 -0.68 3.64
CA ILE A 6 -18.05 -0.44 2.81
C ILE A 6 -19.07 -1.53 3.17
N SER A 7 -19.99 -1.21 4.07
CA SER A 7 -21.06 -2.10 4.51
C SER A 7 -22.32 -1.32 4.86
N GLU A 8 -23.46 -1.79 4.34
CA GLU A 8 -24.78 -1.24 4.67
C GLU A 8 -25.12 -1.48 6.15
N ASN A 9 -24.86 -2.71 6.62
CA ASN A 9 -25.15 -3.14 7.98
C ASN A 9 -23.88 -3.38 8.77
N ILE A 10 -23.49 -2.39 9.57
CA ILE A 10 -22.30 -2.44 10.42
C ILE A 10 -22.30 -3.61 11.42
N LYS A 11 -23.50 -4.07 11.85
CA LYS A 11 -23.62 -5.19 12.80
C LYS A 11 -23.10 -6.50 12.22
N SER A 12 -23.25 -6.69 10.90
CA SER A 12 -22.69 -7.87 10.21
C SER A 12 -21.17 -7.90 10.19
N CYS A 13 -20.51 -6.79 10.57
CA CYS A 13 -19.07 -6.64 10.58
C CYS A 13 -18.49 -6.47 11.99
N GLU A 14 -19.24 -6.75 13.06
CA GLU A 14 -18.81 -6.52 14.45
C GLU A 14 -17.44 -7.17 14.77
N LYS A 15 -17.23 -8.42 14.36
CA LYS A 15 -15.95 -9.12 14.57
C LYS A 15 -14.79 -8.42 13.86
N VAL A 16 -15.00 -7.98 12.62
CA VAL A 16 -14.01 -7.22 11.83
C VAL A 16 -13.69 -5.90 12.51
N ILE A 17 -14.70 -5.17 12.97
CA ILE A 17 -14.54 -3.87 13.64
C ILE A 17 -13.75 -4.01 14.94
N ARG A 18 -14.06 -5.02 15.77
CA ARG A 18 -13.30 -5.29 17.00
C ARG A 18 -11.81 -5.53 16.74
N ILE A 19 -11.47 -6.18 15.62
CA ILE A 19 -10.06 -6.39 15.24
C ILE A 19 -9.43 -5.06 14.83
N ILE A 20 -10.12 -4.25 14.04
CA ILE A 20 -9.63 -2.92 13.64
C ILE A 20 -9.37 -2.03 14.88
N GLU A 21 -10.30 -2.04 15.84
CA GLU A 21 -10.17 -1.33 17.12
C GLU A 21 -9.01 -1.84 17.96
N LYS A 22 -8.81 -3.17 18.02
CA LYS A 22 -7.69 -3.80 18.75
C LYS A 22 -6.33 -3.32 18.26
N HIS A 23 -6.18 -3.07 16.97
CA HIS A 23 -4.96 -2.53 16.35
C HIS A 23 -4.91 -0.98 16.37
N ASN A 24 -5.87 -0.32 17.03
CA ASN A 24 -5.95 1.15 17.10
C ASN A 24 -5.92 1.83 15.72
N ILE A 25 -6.58 1.21 14.74
CA ILE A 25 -6.61 1.68 13.35
C ILE A 25 -7.80 2.63 13.15
N ALA A 26 -7.58 3.73 12.43
CA ALA A 26 -8.66 4.65 12.10
C ALA A 26 -9.64 4.01 11.09
N LEU A 27 -10.90 3.86 11.49
CA LEU A 27 -11.97 3.28 10.67
C LEU A 27 -12.85 4.37 10.06
N VAL A 28 -13.01 4.35 8.74
CA VAL A 28 -14.01 5.14 8.02
C VAL A 28 -15.04 4.19 7.41
N ASN A 29 -16.28 4.25 7.87
CA ASN A 29 -17.35 3.37 7.39
C ASN A 29 -18.30 4.09 6.43
N TYR A 30 -18.58 3.47 5.29
CA TYR A 30 -19.56 3.91 4.30
C TYR A 30 -20.68 2.89 4.13
N ARG A 31 -21.92 3.38 4.29
CA ARG A 31 -23.14 2.59 3.99
C ARG A 31 -23.47 2.54 2.50
N PHE A 32 -22.91 3.44 1.70
CA PHE A 32 -23.21 3.56 0.28
C PHE A 32 -21.92 3.44 -0.54
N PRO A 33 -21.81 2.41 -1.42
CA PRO A 33 -20.65 2.20 -2.27
C PRO A 33 -20.23 3.42 -3.09
N MET A 34 -21.19 4.16 -3.64
CA MET A 34 -20.89 5.32 -4.49
C MET A 34 -20.24 6.46 -3.70
N LYS A 35 -20.73 6.73 -2.48
CA LYS A 35 -20.08 7.71 -1.60
C LYS A 35 -18.67 7.28 -1.20
N ALA A 36 -18.45 5.99 -0.98
CA ALA A 36 -17.12 5.47 -0.69
C ALA A 36 -16.17 5.72 -1.87
N LEU A 37 -16.65 5.51 -3.10
CA LEU A 37 -15.91 5.77 -4.33
C LEU A 37 -15.50 7.24 -4.45
N ASP A 38 -16.44 8.17 -4.26
CA ASP A 38 -16.20 9.62 -4.41
C ASP A 38 -15.15 10.14 -3.41
N ASN A 39 -15.03 9.50 -2.24
CA ASN A 39 -14.14 9.94 -1.15
C ASN A 39 -12.88 9.08 -1.01
N ILE A 40 -12.68 8.05 -1.83
CA ILE A 40 -11.56 7.11 -1.66
C ILE A 40 -10.20 7.76 -1.90
N GLU A 41 -10.14 8.71 -2.84
CA GLU A 41 -8.94 9.48 -3.14
C GLU A 41 -8.54 10.38 -1.96
N GLU A 42 -9.51 11.13 -1.42
CA GLU A 42 -9.29 12.02 -0.28
C GLU A 42 -8.91 11.23 0.98
N ILE A 43 -9.65 10.15 1.25
CA ILE A 43 -9.39 9.31 2.42
C ILE A 43 -8.05 8.60 2.29
N SER A 44 -7.64 8.22 1.08
CA SER A 44 -6.41 7.46 0.80
C SER A 44 -6.22 6.31 1.81
N PRO A 45 -7.15 5.33 1.84
CA PRO A 45 -7.10 4.24 2.80
C PRO A 45 -5.91 3.31 2.53
N ASP A 46 -5.39 2.68 3.57
CA ASP A 46 -4.36 1.63 3.46
C ASP A 46 -4.98 0.27 3.15
N VAL A 47 -6.23 0.07 3.56
CA VAL A 47 -7.04 -1.13 3.37
C VAL A 47 -8.49 -0.73 3.06
N VAL A 48 -9.08 -1.37 2.06
CA VAL A 48 -10.49 -1.25 1.71
C VAL A 48 -11.15 -2.60 1.93
N ILE A 49 -12.15 -2.64 2.80
CA ILE A 49 -12.95 -3.82 3.12
C ILE A 49 -14.35 -3.61 2.55
N ILE A 50 -14.79 -4.52 1.67
CA ILE A 50 -16.09 -4.40 0.98
C ILE A 50 -16.97 -5.58 1.38
N ASN A 51 -18.16 -5.29 1.92
CA ASN A 51 -19.15 -6.32 2.19
C ASN A 51 -19.87 -6.74 0.90
N ALA A 52 -19.42 -7.83 0.29
CA ALA A 52 -19.97 -8.33 -0.97
C ALA A 52 -21.39 -8.89 -0.82
N ILE A 53 -21.80 -9.26 0.39
CA ILE A 53 -23.15 -9.76 0.68
C ILE A 53 -24.17 -8.60 0.59
N ASN A 54 -23.82 -7.43 1.15
CA ASN A 54 -24.66 -6.24 1.02
C ASN A 54 -24.63 -5.68 -0.42
N PHE A 55 -23.50 -5.84 -1.12
CA PHE A 55 -23.28 -5.20 -2.41
C PHE A 55 -22.82 -6.17 -3.53
N PRO A 56 -23.60 -7.22 -3.86
CA PRO A 56 -23.17 -8.27 -4.79
C PRO A 56 -22.88 -7.77 -6.21
N ARG A 57 -23.49 -6.64 -6.60
CA ARG A 57 -23.29 -5.98 -7.89
C ARG A 57 -22.24 -4.86 -7.87
N HIS A 58 -22.01 -4.21 -6.73
CA HIS A 58 -21.17 -3.01 -6.69
C HIS A 58 -19.71 -3.30 -6.37
N TRP A 59 -19.40 -4.39 -5.66
CA TRP A 59 -18.01 -4.68 -5.27
C TRP A 59 -17.07 -4.72 -6.49
N LYS A 60 -17.54 -5.27 -7.61
CA LYS A 60 -16.77 -5.37 -8.86
C LYS A 60 -16.36 -3.99 -9.39
N VAL A 61 -17.31 -3.05 -9.39
CA VAL A 61 -17.11 -1.68 -9.87
C VAL A 61 -16.09 -0.95 -8.98
N ILE A 62 -16.22 -1.08 -7.66
CA ILE A 62 -15.30 -0.45 -6.70
C ILE A 62 -13.89 -1.01 -6.88
N VAL A 63 -13.74 -2.34 -6.93
CA VAL A 63 -12.44 -3.00 -7.11
C VAL A 63 -11.81 -2.62 -8.44
N GLN A 64 -12.60 -2.62 -9.52
CA GLN A 64 -12.11 -2.20 -10.83
C GLN A 64 -11.63 -0.74 -10.81
N TYR A 65 -12.38 0.16 -10.18
CA TYR A 65 -11.97 1.55 -10.05
C TYR A 65 -10.66 1.69 -9.26
N ILE A 66 -10.52 1.02 -8.11
CA ILE A 66 -9.28 1.01 -7.34
C ILE A 66 -8.11 0.49 -8.19
N ASN A 67 -8.31 -0.65 -8.86
CA ASN A 67 -7.24 -1.32 -9.59
C ASN A 67 -6.89 -0.69 -10.94
N THR A 68 -7.77 0.13 -11.53
CA THR A 68 -7.52 0.77 -12.82
C THR A 68 -7.22 2.25 -12.70
N TYR A 69 -7.85 2.95 -11.76
CA TYR A 69 -7.69 4.39 -11.60
C TYR A 69 -6.67 4.69 -10.50
N ILE A 70 -6.92 4.24 -9.27
CA ILE A 70 -6.04 4.54 -8.13
C ILE A 70 -4.63 3.96 -8.34
N LYS A 71 -4.52 2.71 -8.82
CA LYS A 71 -3.22 2.12 -9.16
C LYS A 71 -2.47 2.87 -10.27
N LYS A 72 -3.17 3.51 -11.22
CA LYS A 72 -2.49 4.32 -12.26
C LYS A 72 -2.00 5.64 -11.71
N VAL A 73 -2.73 6.23 -10.75
CA VAL A 73 -2.33 7.48 -10.11
C VAL A 73 -1.14 7.26 -9.17
N ASP A 74 -1.10 6.14 -8.45
CA ASP A 74 0.03 5.76 -7.59
C ASP A 74 0.24 4.24 -7.57
N GLU A 75 1.13 3.75 -8.46
CA GLU A 75 1.40 2.32 -8.69
C GLU A 75 1.82 1.55 -7.43
N TYR A 76 2.37 2.24 -6.43
CA TYR A 76 2.88 1.58 -5.23
C TYR A 76 2.11 1.94 -3.96
N LYS A 77 1.09 2.81 -4.04
CA LYS A 77 0.24 3.20 -2.91
C LYS A 77 -1.24 2.98 -3.22
N TYR A 78 -1.59 1.73 -3.49
CA TYR A 78 -2.98 1.30 -3.56
C TYR A 78 -3.38 0.53 -2.29
N PRO A 79 -4.65 0.65 -1.86
CA PRO A 79 -5.14 -0.07 -0.70
C PRO A 79 -5.11 -1.58 -0.92
N THR A 80 -4.90 -2.33 0.15
CA THR A 80 -5.20 -3.77 0.16
C THR A 80 -6.72 -3.94 0.13
N ILE A 81 -7.23 -4.76 -0.80
CA ILE A 81 -8.64 -4.98 -1.04
C ILE A 81 -9.07 -6.30 -0.41
N ILE A 82 -10.00 -6.22 0.54
CA ILE A 82 -10.58 -7.38 1.22
C ILE A 82 -12.07 -7.46 0.91
N LEU A 83 -12.54 -8.63 0.46
CA LEU A 83 -13.97 -8.90 0.34
C LEU A 83 -14.48 -9.67 1.55
N LEU A 84 -15.56 -9.17 2.16
CA LEU A 84 -16.37 -9.95 3.10
C LEU A 84 -17.41 -10.73 2.31
N ILE A 85 -17.37 -12.05 2.45
CA ILE A 85 -18.22 -13.00 1.75
C ILE A 85 -18.96 -13.88 2.75
N ASN A 86 -19.89 -14.68 2.24
CA ASN A 86 -20.53 -15.74 3.00
C ASN A 86 -20.45 -17.09 2.29
N ASN A 87 -21.03 -18.12 2.90
CA ASN A 87 -21.08 -19.47 2.34
C ASN A 87 -21.86 -19.57 1.01
N SER A 88 -22.64 -18.54 0.66
CA SER A 88 -23.42 -18.48 -0.59
C SER A 88 -22.69 -17.76 -1.73
N PHE A 89 -21.41 -17.38 -1.54
CA PHE A 89 -20.63 -16.73 -2.58
C PHE A 89 -20.31 -17.71 -3.70
N LYS A 90 -20.71 -17.39 -4.93
CA LYS A 90 -20.68 -18.31 -6.08
C LYS A 90 -19.28 -18.47 -6.66
N ASN A 91 -19.00 -19.63 -7.25
CA ASN A 91 -17.75 -19.90 -7.99
C ASN A 91 -17.49 -18.87 -9.09
N ASP A 92 -18.51 -18.50 -9.88
CA ASP A 92 -18.38 -17.44 -10.90
C ASP A 92 -17.94 -16.08 -10.32
N ASP A 93 -18.31 -15.78 -9.07
CA ASP A 93 -17.89 -14.55 -8.41
C ASP A 93 -16.47 -14.65 -7.85
N PHE A 94 -16.01 -15.84 -7.44
CA PHE A 94 -14.61 -16.10 -7.14
C PHE A 94 -13.71 -15.94 -8.37
N ASP A 95 -14.15 -16.45 -9.53
CA ASP A 95 -13.41 -16.29 -10.78
C ASP A 95 -13.27 -14.82 -11.13
N LYS A 96 -14.36 -14.06 -11.09
CA LYS A 96 -14.33 -12.61 -11.32
C LYS A 96 -13.44 -11.89 -10.32
N ALA A 97 -13.49 -12.30 -9.05
CA ALA A 97 -12.68 -11.68 -8.01
C ALA A 97 -11.18 -11.91 -8.24
N SER A 98 -10.82 -13.09 -8.73
CA SER A 98 -9.45 -13.45 -9.10
C SER A 98 -8.95 -12.59 -10.27
N HIS A 99 -9.77 -12.42 -11.32
CA HIS A 99 -9.45 -11.54 -12.46
C HIS A 99 -9.35 -10.06 -12.06
N LEU A 100 -10.07 -9.66 -11.01
CA LEU A 100 -10.09 -8.29 -10.51
C LEU A 100 -8.99 -8.02 -9.47
N ASN A 101 -8.04 -8.93 -9.22
CA ASN A 101 -6.92 -8.75 -8.29
C ASN A 101 -7.36 -8.33 -6.87
N ILE A 102 -8.27 -9.10 -6.28
CA ILE A 102 -8.59 -8.99 -4.84
C ILE A 102 -7.50 -9.66 -4.02
N ASP A 103 -7.08 -9.02 -2.93
CA ASP A 103 -5.97 -9.52 -2.11
C ASP A 103 -6.40 -10.62 -1.15
N THR A 104 -7.62 -10.54 -0.59
CA THR A 104 -8.09 -11.49 0.43
C THR A 104 -9.63 -11.56 0.50
N PHE A 105 -10.13 -12.75 0.86
CA PHE A 105 -11.53 -12.99 1.19
C PHE A 105 -11.65 -13.33 2.67
N ILE A 106 -12.70 -12.82 3.32
CA ILE A 106 -13.04 -13.16 4.71
C ILE A 106 -14.49 -13.63 4.71
N ASN A 107 -14.69 -14.88 5.14
CA ASN A 107 -16.03 -15.39 5.36
C ASN A 107 -16.56 -14.92 6.72
N ILE A 108 -17.62 -14.10 6.73
CA ILE A 108 -18.17 -13.54 7.98
C ILE A 108 -19.12 -14.49 8.70
N GLU A 109 -19.63 -15.51 8.00
CA GLU A 109 -20.50 -16.55 8.59
C GLU A 109 -19.69 -17.70 9.19
N ASP A 110 -18.43 -17.88 8.77
CA ASP A 110 -17.56 -18.88 9.39
C ASP A 110 -17.09 -18.36 10.76
N GLU A 111 -17.27 -19.18 11.79
CA GLU A 111 -16.83 -18.86 13.16
C GLU A 111 -15.39 -19.29 13.43
N LYS A 112 -14.73 -19.92 12.45
CA LYS A 112 -13.33 -20.33 12.59
C LYS A 112 -12.42 -19.12 12.86
N PRO A 113 -11.50 -19.24 13.84
CA PRO A 113 -10.55 -18.19 14.15
C PRO A 113 -9.65 -17.84 12.96
N ASP A 114 -9.36 -18.80 12.09
CA ASP A 114 -8.46 -18.68 10.94
C ASP A 114 -8.80 -17.51 10.00
N GLU A 115 -10.08 -17.24 9.73
CA GLU A 115 -10.50 -16.15 8.85
C GLU A 115 -10.14 -14.77 9.42
N TYR A 116 -10.23 -14.64 10.74
CA TYR A 116 -9.94 -13.41 11.46
C TYR A 116 -8.45 -13.27 11.81
N GLU A 117 -7.71 -14.38 11.89
CA GLU A 117 -6.25 -14.37 11.98
C GLU A 117 -5.62 -13.79 10.71
N LYS A 118 -6.16 -14.07 9.52
CA LYS A 118 -5.71 -13.43 8.27
C LYS A 118 -5.77 -11.90 8.38
N LEU A 119 -6.86 -11.36 8.92
CA LEU A 119 -7.03 -9.92 9.09
C LEU A 119 -6.00 -9.34 10.08
N ASN A 120 -5.78 -10.02 11.20
CA ASN A 120 -4.73 -9.64 12.16
C ASN A 120 -3.34 -9.63 11.52
N HIS A 121 -3.03 -10.64 10.71
CA HIS A 121 -1.76 -10.75 10.02
C HIS A 121 -1.58 -9.60 9.01
N ILE A 122 -2.60 -9.29 8.20
CA ILE A 122 -2.57 -8.17 7.24
C ILE A 122 -2.29 -6.85 7.95
N PHE A 123 -2.98 -6.58 9.06
CA PHE A 123 -2.79 -5.35 9.83
C PHE A 123 -1.40 -5.28 10.46
N ALA A 124 -0.93 -6.36 11.09
CA ALA A 124 0.40 -6.41 11.67
C ALA A 124 1.51 -6.21 10.62
N CYS A 125 1.39 -6.80 9.43
CA CYS A 125 2.34 -6.61 8.34
C CYS A 125 2.37 -5.16 7.83
N LYS A 126 1.20 -4.52 7.71
CA LYS A 126 1.11 -3.12 7.27
C LYS A 126 1.67 -2.14 8.29
N GLU A 127 1.49 -2.41 9.58
CA GLU A 127 2.09 -1.61 10.65
C GLU A 127 3.62 -1.75 10.68
N LYS A 128 4.13 -2.98 10.67
CA LYS A 128 5.58 -3.24 10.60
C LYS A 128 6.21 -2.61 9.38
N GLY A 129 5.59 -2.74 8.20
CA GLY A 129 6.07 -2.11 6.98
C GLY A 129 6.22 -0.59 7.12
N LYS A 130 5.26 0.09 7.77
CA LYS A 130 5.34 1.54 8.03
C LYS A 130 6.44 1.90 9.04
N GLU A 131 6.62 1.13 10.10
CA GLU A 131 7.69 1.36 11.08
C GLU A 131 9.07 1.16 10.47
N GLU A 132 9.25 0.11 9.69
CA GLU A 132 10.50 -0.17 9.02
C GLU A 132 10.81 0.87 7.93
N MET A 133 9.79 1.43 7.25
CA MET A 133 9.99 2.53 6.29
C MET A 133 10.39 3.83 6.99
N LYS A 134 9.92 4.10 8.22
CA LYS A 134 10.40 5.23 9.03
C LYS A 134 11.88 5.10 9.42
N ALA A 135 12.45 3.90 9.37
CA ALA A 135 13.88 3.69 9.62
C ALA A 135 14.76 4.01 8.41
N ILE A 136 14.16 4.46 7.30
CA ILE A 136 14.86 4.87 6.08
C ILE A 136 14.87 6.39 6.00
N ASN A 137 16.07 6.97 6.03
CA ASN A 137 16.27 8.40 5.83
C ASN A 137 16.96 8.63 4.49
N PHE A 138 16.45 9.58 3.73
CA PHE A 138 17.09 10.05 2.51
C PHE A 138 17.26 11.56 2.61
N LEU A 139 18.43 12.06 2.23
CA LEU A 139 18.69 13.48 2.11
C LEU A 139 19.59 13.73 0.90
N PHE A 140 19.44 14.89 0.30
CA PHE A 140 20.32 15.31 -0.79
C PHE A 140 20.57 16.80 -0.72
N THR A 141 21.65 17.25 -1.34
CA THR A 141 21.93 18.67 -1.49
C THR A 141 21.46 19.12 -2.87
N GLU A 142 20.60 20.14 -2.93
CA GLU A 142 20.14 20.66 -4.20
C GLU A 142 21.29 21.40 -4.92
N PRO A 143 21.60 21.09 -6.20
CA PRO A 143 22.83 21.54 -6.83
C PRO A 143 22.95 23.06 -7.04
N LYS A 144 21.84 23.80 -7.16
CA LYS A 144 21.87 25.24 -7.48
C LYS A 144 21.87 26.12 -6.25
N SER A 145 21.11 25.74 -5.23
CA SER A 145 20.95 26.47 -3.98
C SER A 145 21.91 25.99 -2.89
N ASN A 146 22.56 24.84 -3.08
CA ASN A 146 23.40 24.17 -2.08
C ASN A 146 22.70 23.95 -0.73
N LYS A 147 21.38 23.93 -0.72
CA LYS A 147 20.60 23.66 0.49
C LYS A 147 20.40 22.15 0.64
N ILE A 148 20.54 21.67 1.87
CA ILE A 148 20.22 20.28 2.22
C ILE A 148 18.71 20.16 2.23
N VAL A 149 18.20 19.19 1.47
CA VAL A 149 16.79 18.84 1.43
C VAL A 149 16.59 17.57 2.25
N THR A 150 15.83 17.71 3.34
CA THR A 150 15.33 16.63 4.19
C THR A 150 13.88 16.34 3.86
N GLY A 151 13.42 15.16 4.26
CA GLY A 151 12.09 14.69 3.90
C GLY A 151 11.85 13.25 4.30
N THR A 152 10.65 12.78 3.99
CA THR A 152 10.23 11.42 4.28
C THR A 152 10.32 10.55 3.03
N VAL A 153 10.91 9.36 3.19
CA VAL A 153 10.91 8.34 2.15
C VAL A 153 9.54 7.67 2.15
N ASN A 154 8.78 7.92 1.08
CA ASN A 154 7.45 7.33 0.90
C ASN A 154 7.52 5.91 0.38
N ASP A 155 8.53 5.60 -0.44
CA ASP A 155 8.73 4.26 -1.00
C ASP A 155 10.16 4.08 -1.49
N ILE A 156 10.64 2.85 -1.50
CA ILE A 156 11.94 2.49 -2.06
C ILE A 156 11.80 1.19 -2.86
N ALA A 157 12.35 1.19 -4.06
CA ALA A 157 12.45 0.04 -4.95
C ALA A 157 13.93 -0.23 -5.26
N ASP A 158 14.19 -1.35 -5.94
CA ASP A 158 15.53 -1.85 -6.27
C ASP A 158 16.43 -0.81 -6.96
N ASN A 159 15.84 0.12 -7.72
CA ASN A 159 16.56 1.18 -8.42
C ASN A 159 15.89 2.56 -8.37
N SER A 160 14.86 2.74 -7.53
CA SER A 160 14.21 4.03 -7.38
C SER A 160 13.83 4.31 -5.93
N ILE A 161 13.71 5.59 -5.59
CA ILE A 161 13.23 6.05 -4.29
C ILE A 161 12.24 7.19 -4.51
N ARG A 162 11.12 7.12 -3.79
CA ARG A 162 10.13 8.19 -3.76
C ARG A 162 10.23 8.94 -2.46
N PHE A 163 10.44 10.24 -2.59
CA PHE A 163 10.80 11.09 -1.50
C PHE A 163 9.91 12.33 -1.51
N LEU A 164 9.38 12.63 -0.33
CA LEU A 164 8.58 13.80 -0.08
C LEU A 164 9.43 14.79 0.72
N PRO A 165 9.95 15.85 0.09
CA PRO A 165 10.72 16.88 0.77
C PRO A 165 9.84 17.66 1.74
N GLU A 166 10.40 18.00 2.90
CA GLU A 166 9.71 18.81 3.93
C GLU A 166 9.46 20.25 3.48
N ASN A 167 10.39 20.80 2.70
CA ASN A 167 10.30 22.16 2.19
C ASN A 167 10.30 22.15 0.66
N SER A 168 9.13 22.40 0.07
CA SER A 168 8.93 22.42 -1.38
C SER A 168 9.65 23.56 -2.09
N GLU A 169 9.94 24.67 -1.40
CA GLU A 169 10.62 25.85 -1.98
C GLU A 169 12.07 25.53 -2.36
N THR A 170 12.75 24.73 -1.53
CA THR A 170 14.13 24.26 -1.76
C THR A 170 14.27 23.37 -3.01
N VAL A 171 13.16 22.79 -3.46
CA VAL A 171 13.11 21.78 -4.54
C VAL A 171 12.39 22.31 -5.77
N PHE A 172 11.99 23.59 -5.75
CA PHE A 172 11.27 24.22 -6.85
C PHE A 172 12.06 24.19 -8.15
N ASN A 173 13.38 24.39 -8.05
CA ASN A 173 14.31 24.50 -9.18
C ASN A 173 14.80 23.15 -9.73
N LEU A 174 14.43 22.04 -9.10
CA LEU A 174 14.79 20.69 -9.53
C LEU A 174 13.93 20.27 -10.71
N LYS A 175 14.61 19.89 -11.80
CA LYS A 175 13.97 19.43 -13.04
C LYS A 175 14.11 17.91 -13.18
N ALA A 176 13.09 17.29 -13.79
CA ALA A 176 13.20 15.90 -14.22
C ALA A 176 14.39 15.75 -15.19
N GLY A 177 15.22 14.75 -14.95
CA GLY A 177 16.46 14.47 -15.67
C GLY A 177 17.74 14.96 -15.00
N GLU A 178 17.68 15.81 -13.98
CA GLU A 178 18.87 16.28 -13.26
C GLU A 178 19.49 15.17 -12.41
N ILE A 179 20.84 15.14 -12.37
CA ILE A 179 21.61 14.18 -11.60
C ILE A 179 22.07 14.84 -10.30
N LEU A 180 21.70 14.23 -9.18
CA LEU A 180 22.14 14.58 -7.84
C LEU A 180 23.33 13.71 -7.46
N SER A 181 24.49 14.34 -7.33
CA SER A 181 25.73 13.69 -6.90
C SER A 181 25.89 13.63 -5.38
N ASN A 182 25.29 14.58 -4.66
CA ASN A 182 25.39 14.70 -3.21
C ASN A 182 24.12 14.17 -2.53
N THR A 183 23.94 12.85 -2.54
CA THR A 183 22.84 12.21 -1.80
C THR A 183 23.35 11.28 -0.71
N LEU A 184 22.56 11.11 0.33
CA LEU A 184 22.78 10.18 1.42
C LEU A 184 21.50 9.41 1.67
N LEU A 185 21.58 8.09 1.52
CA LEU A 185 20.55 7.14 1.86
C LEU A 185 20.99 6.34 3.09
N GLN A 186 20.25 6.45 4.18
CA GLN A 186 20.47 5.69 5.40
C GLN A 186 19.33 4.68 5.59
N ILE A 187 19.68 3.39 5.72
CA ILE A 187 18.73 2.31 6.00
C ILE A 187 19.15 1.63 7.30
N GLY A 188 18.54 2.02 8.42
CA GLY A 188 18.97 1.60 9.76
C GLY A 188 20.37 2.13 10.10
N LYS A 189 21.36 1.23 10.26
CA LYS A 189 22.76 1.60 10.55
C LYS A 189 23.63 1.81 9.30
N ASN A 190 23.16 1.39 8.13
CA ASN A 190 23.94 1.46 6.90
C ASN A 190 23.70 2.79 6.20
N ARG A 191 24.77 3.42 5.70
CA ARG A 191 24.74 4.68 4.96
C ARG A 191 25.33 4.46 3.57
N PHE A 192 24.65 4.98 2.56
CA PHE A 192 25.01 4.89 1.16
C PHE A 192 24.97 6.29 0.56
N THR A 193 25.85 6.58 -0.41
CA THR A 193 25.87 7.86 -1.13
C THR A 193 25.68 7.63 -2.63
N PRO A 194 24.48 7.19 -3.06
CA PRO A 194 24.22 6.93 -4.47
C PRO A 194 24.16 8.24 -5.27
N GLN A 195 24.45 8.20 -6.56
CA GLN A 195 24.02 9.29 -7.45
C GLN A 195 22.56 9.03 -7.81
N CYS A 196 21.74 10.07 -7.75
CA CYS A 196 20.29 9.95 -7.93
C CYS A 196 19.85 10.85 -9.08
N LYS A 197 19.23 10.29 -10.10
CA LYS A 197 18.65 11.06 -11.19
C LYS A 197 17.17 11.29 -10.95
N VAL A 198 16.69 12.52 -11.08
CA VAL A 198 15.25 12.81 -10.96
C VAL A 198 14.52 12.22 -12.16
N THR A 199 13.63 11.25 -11.97
CA THR A 199 12.85 10.66 -13.07
C THR A 199 11.52 11.37 -13.24
N ASN A 200 10.84 11.69 -12.15
CA ASN A 200 9.51 12.29 -12.20
C ASN A 200 9.28 13.29 -11.05
N LYS A 201 8.44 14.29 -11.32
CA LYS A 201 7.96 15.30 -10.37
C LYS A 201 6.43 15.38 -10.47
N ASN A 202 5.75 14.74 -9.54
CA ASN A 202 4.30 14.83 -9.40
C ASN A 202 3.96 15.73 -8.20
N GLY A 203 3.83 17.03 -8.45
CA GLY A 203 3.59 18.03 -7.41
C GLY A 203 4.76 18.09 -6.42
N ASN A 204 4.51 17.68 -5.17
CA ASN A 204 5.53 17.62 -4.11
C ASN A 204 6.23 16.26 -4.03
N LEU A 205 5.76 15.22 -4.72
CA LEU A 205 6.40 13.91 -4.70
C LEU A 205 7.48 13.82 -5.78
N PHE A 206 8.71 13.54 -5.36
CA PHE A 206 9.83 13.34 -6.25
C PHE A 206 10.17 11.85 -6.35
N GLU A 207 10.40 11.41 -7.58
CA GLU A 207 10.96 10.09 -7.85
C GLU A 207 12.39 10.23 -8.34
N PHE A 208 13.28 9.47 -7.71
CA PHE A 208 14.69 9.43 -8.06
C PHE A 208 15.06 8.02 -8.47
N SER A 209 15.79 7.87 -9.58
CA SER A 209 16.44 6.61 -9.95
C SER A 209 17.89 6.59 -9.51
N PHE A 210 18.34 5.48 -8.95
CA PHE A 210 19.73 5.31 -8.53
C PHE A 210 20.65 5.04 -9.73
N GLU A 211 21.64 5.90 -9.92
CA GLU A 211 22.78 5.72 -10.82
C GLU A 211 24.04 5.52 -9.94
N GLY A 212 24.72 4.38 -10.06
CA GLY A 212 25.97 4.12 -9.30
C GLY A 212 25.84 3.28 -8.02
N ILE A 213 24.69 2.69 -7.72
CA ILE A 213 24.60 1.67 -6.65
C ILE A 213 25.30 0.38 -7.08
N THR A 214 26.25 -0.10 -6.26
CA THR A 214 26.97 -1.36 -6.49
C THR A 214 26.05 -2.58 -6.35
N ARG A 215 26.39 -3.71 -7.00
CA ARG A 215 25.61 -4.96 -6.91
C ARG A 215 25.41 -5.46 -5.47
N VAL A 216 26.32 -5.13 -4.56
CA VAL A 216 26.26 -5.51 -3.13
C VAL A 216 25.23 -4.65 -2.38
N GLU A 217 25.22 -3.35 -2.64
CA GLU A 217 24.25 -2.42 -2.07
C GLU A 217 22.83 -2.72 -2.60
N LYS A 218 22.70 -3.08 -3.88
CA LYS A 218 21.43 -3.59 -4.44
C LYS A 218 20.92 -4.84 -3.72
N LYS A 219 21.81 -5.78 -3.37
CA LYS A 219 21.43 -6.97 -2.59
C LYS A 219 21.02 -6.63 -1.16
N LEU A 220 21.63 -5.63 -0.53
CA LEU A 220 21.26 -5.19 0.82
C LEU A 220 19.92 -4.46 0.84
N ILE A 221 19.68 -3.61 -0.16
CA ILE A 221 18.40 -2.96 -0.40
C ILE A 221 17.34 -4.04 -0.68
N ASN A 222 17.61 -4.99 -1.58
CA ASN A 222 16.67 -6.07 -1.89
C ASN A 222 16.43 -7.05 -0.75
N ASN A 223 17.42 -7.39 0.06
CA ASN A 223 17.21 -8.27 1.22
C ASN A 223 16.33 -7.60 2.27
N LYS A 224 16.46 -6.27 2.45
CA LYS A 224 15.56 -5.52 3.31
C LYS A 224 14.19 -5.34 2.65
N LEU A 225 14.10 -4.97 1.37
CA LEU A 225 12.86 -4.90 0.56
C LEU A 225 12.09 -6.21 0.48
N ASN A 226 12.77 -7.35 0.47
CA ASN A 226 12.12 -8.65 0.51
C ASN A 226 11.54 -8.92 1.91
N HIS A 227 12.17 -8.47 3.00
CA HIS A 227 11.52 -8.43 4.31
C HIS A 227 10.25 -7.56 4.28
N PHE A 228 10.26 -6.42 3.58
CA PHE A 228 9.08 -5.58 3.35
C PHE A 228 8.01 -6.24 2.45
N LYS A 229 8.40 -7.06 1.46
CA LYS A 229 7.51 -7.74 0.49
C LYS A 229 7.00 -9.11 0.97
N ILE A 230 7.62 -9.76 1.95
CA ILE A 230 7.13 -11.05 2.49
C ILE A 230 5.74 -10.91 3.12
N GLY A 231 5.33 -9.71 3.53
CA GLY A 231 3.93 -9.42 3.89
C GLY A 231 2.92 -9.40 2.73
N LYS A 232 3.39 -9.40 1.46
CA LYS A 232 2.54 -9.43 0.24
C LYS A 232 2.50 -10.80 -0.45
N ASN A 233 3.50 -11.67 -0.26
CA ASN A 233 3.63 -12.90 -1.05
C ASN A 233 3.18 -14.20 -0.34
N MET A 234 2.61 -14.12 0.87
CA MET A 234 2.02 -15.29 1.56
C MET A 234 0.48 -15.36 1.47
N THR A 235 -0.15 -14.70 0.49
CA THR A 235 -1.59 -14.88 0.21
C THR A 235 -1.88 -15.91 -0.87
N SER A 236 -0.87 -16.57 -1.44
CA SER A 236 -1.07 -17.73 -2.31
C SER A 236 -1.16 -19.02 -1.48
N THR A 237 -2.21 -19.16 -0.68
CA THR A 237 -2.60 -20.47 -0.13
C THR A 237 -4.00 -20.82 -0.57
N SER A 238 -4.03 -21.76 -1.52
CA SER A 238 -5.04 -22.79 -1.76
C SER A 238 -6.49 -22.32 -1.95
N ILE A 239 -6.87 -22.21 -3.22
CA ILE A 239 -8.20 -22.63 -3.66
C ILE A 239 -8.41 -24.06 -3.13
N PRO A 240 -9.50 -24.37 -2.41
CA PRO A 240 -9.80 -25.75 -2.08
C PRO A 240 -10.12 -26.48 -3.38
N ASN A 241 -9.24 -27.40 -3.77
CA ASN A 241 -9.57 -28.44 -4.74
C ASN A 241 -10.71 -29.28 -4.16
N THR A 242 -11.95 -28.98 -4.56
CA THR A 242 -13.05 -29.94 -4.46
C THR A 242 -13.21 -30.62 -5.81
N THR A 243 -12.70 -31.84 -5.83
CA THR A 243 -13.03 -32.94 -6.74
C THR A 243 -14.50 -32.91 -7.16
N ARG A 244 -14.74 -32.86 -8.47
CA ARG A 244 -15.72 -33.70 -9.16
C ARG A 244 -15.34 -33.87 -10.61
#